data_AF-A0A5K1CHW4-F1
#
_entry.id   AF-A0A5K1CHW4-F1
#
_cell.length_a   1.000
_cell.length_b   1.000
_cell.length_c   1.000
_cell.angle_alpha   90.00
_cell.angle_beta   90.00
_cell.angle_gamma   90.00
#
_symmetry.space_group_name_H-M   'P 1'
#
loop_
_entity.id
_entity.type
_entity.pdbx_description
1 polymer ?
#
loop_
_entity_poly.entity_id
_entity_poly.type
_entity_poly.pdbx_seq_one_letter_code
_entity_poly.pdbx_strand_id
1 'polypeptide(L)'
;IVAGCKGLPLALKVIGSSLRRESLRKWRKTAQMLLKGGQIFKEHKALLNILGTSLISLEKDLKECFMDLGSFPEDEKIPAASVVDMWIEIRGFDEDDAYVALVELSRRNLFTLIERT
;
A
#
# COMPACT_ATOMS: atom_id res chain seq x y z
N ILE A 1 13.74 17.34 6.36
CA ILE A 1 13.46 16.27 5.38
C ILE A 1 12.81 15.08 6.07
N VAL A 2 13.52 14.38 6.98
CA VAL A 2 13.00 13.19 7.69
C VAL A 2 11.62 13.38 8.32
N ALA A 3 11.44 14.42 9.15
CA ALA A 3 10.14 14.72 9.75
C ALA A 3 9.02 14.98 8.72
N GLY A 4 9.36 15.58 7.58
CA GLY A 4 8.41 15.80 6.49
C GLY A 4 8.01 14.53 5.73
N CYS A 5 8.87 13.51 5.74
CA CYS A 5 8.57 12.20 5.16
C CYS A 5 7.79 11.28 6.13
N LYS A 6 7.45 11.76 7.33
CA LYS A 6 6.69 11.01 8.37
C LYS A 6 7.27 9.62 8.70
N GLY A 7 8.58 9.45 8.56
CA GLY A 7 9.23 8.16 8.82
C GLY A 7 8.97 7.07 7.76
N LEU A 8 8.24 7.36 6.67
CA LEU A 8 7.94 6.39 5.62
C LEU A 8 9.22 6.02 4.85
N PRO A 9 9.69 4.76 4.89
CA PRO A 9 10.95 4.35 4.27
C PRO A 9 11.00 4.62 2.77
N LEU A 10 9.88 4.39 2.07
CA LEU A 10 9.78 4.61 0.63
C LEU A 10 9.87 6.11 0.28
N ALA A 11 9.19 6.97 1.03
CA ALA A 11 9.27 8.42 0.82
C ALA A 11 10.68 8.95 1.07
N LEU A 12 11.38 8.44 2.10
CA LEU A 12 12.78 8.75 2.37
C LEU A 12 13.70 8.31 1.22
N LYS A 13 13.50 7.09 0.71
CA LYS A 13 14.30 6.54 -0.39
C LYS A 13 14.14 7.35 -1.68
N VAL A 14 12.91 7.70 -2.03
CA VAL A 14 12.59 8.46 -3.25
C VAL A 14 13.07 9.91 -3.16
N ILE A 15 12.80 10.59 -2.05
CA ILE A 15 13.22 11.99 -1.88
C ILE A 15 14.73 12.09 -1.70
N GLY A 16 15.33 11.16 -0.95
CA GLY A 16 16.77 11.09 -0.75
C GLY A 16 17.52 10.85 -2.05
N SER A 17 17.04 9.94 -2.91
CA SER A 17 17.64 9.68 -4.22
C SER A 17 17.49 10.88 -5.17
N SER A 18 16.32 11.52 -5.20
CA SER A 18 16.04 12.72 -6.01
C SER A 18 16.91 13.93 -5.62
N LEU A 19 17.34 14.02 -4.35
CA LEU A 19 18.18 15.10 -3.84
C LEU A 19 19.69 14.76 -3.86
N ARG A 20 20.05 13.54 -4.25
CA ARG A 20 21.45 13.11 -4.31
C ARG A 20 22.20 13.96 -5.33
N ARG A 21 23.31 14.60 -4.90
CA ARG A 21 24.16 15.51 -5.71
C ARG A 21 23.47 16.80 -6.16
N GLU A 22 22.34 17.15 -5.55
CA GLU A 22 21.64 18.38 -5.84
C GLU A 22 22.13 19.56 -4.99
N SER A 23 21.87 20.79 -5.46
CA SER A 23 22.27 22.01 -4.76
C SER A 23 21.58 22.20 -3.41
N LEU A 24 22.27 22.83 -2.46
CA LEU A 24 21.70 23.26 -1.16
C LEU A 24 20.39 24.04 -1.31
N ARG A 25 20.24 24.82 -2.39
CA ARG A 25 19.01 25.54 -2.70
C ARG A 25 17.83 24.59 -2.94
N LYS A 26 18.05 23.52 -3.72
CA LYS A 26 17.02 22.50 -4.00
C LYS A 26 16.67 21.71 -2.74
N TRP A 27 17.67 21.37 -1.92
CA TRP A 27 17.46 20.76 -0.59
C TRP A 27 16.57 21.62 0.32
N ARG A 28 16.86 22.92 0.47
CA ARG A 28 16.04 23.84 1.29
C ARG A 28 14.62 23.98 0.73
N LYS A 29 14.46 24.08 -0.58
CA LYS A 29 13.15 24.16 -1.24
C LYS A 29 12.30 22.91 -0.96
N THR A 30 12.88 21.72 -1.12
CA THR A 30 12.20 20.45 -0.84
C THR A 30 11.86 20.30 0.64
N ALA A 31 12.74 20.71 1.55
CA ALA A 31 12.45 20.74 2.99
C ALA A 31 11.28 21.67 3.33
N GLN A 32 11.22 22.86 2.74
CA GLN A 32 10.11 23.78 2.93
C GLN A 32 8.79 23.26 2.33
N MET A 33 8.82 22.61 1.16
CA MET A 33 7.64 21.94 0.59
C MET A 33 7.10 20.85 1.50
N LEU A 34 7.98 19.97 1.97
CA LEU A 34 7.70 18.90 2.92
C LEU A 34 7.07 19.43 4.22
N LEU A 35 7.63 20.48 4.80
CA LEU A 35 7.14 21.09 6.05
C LEU A 35 5.80 21.82 5.88
N LYS A 36 5.55 22.41 4.71
CA LYS A 36 4.29 23.08 4.38
C LYS A 36 3.17 22.10 3.99
N GLY A 37 3.41 20.78 4.05
CA GLY A 37 2.48 19.77 3.54
C GLY A 37 2.20 19.92 2.03
N GLY A 38 3.05 20.66 1.31
CA GLY A 38 2.80 21.14 -0.03
C GLY A 38 3.53 20.32 -1.09
N GLN A 39 2.78 19.99 -2.16
CA GLN A 39 3.18 19.26 -3.36
C GLN A 39 3.31 17.74 -3.18
N ILE A 40 4.01 17.25 -2.16
CA ILE A 40 4.05 15.80 -1.88
C ILE A 40 2.67 15.26 -1.54
N PHE A 41 1.85 15.99 -0.76
CA PHE A 41 0.47 15.57 -0.49
C PHE A 41 -0.47 15.75 -1.69
N LYS A 42 -0.19 16.66 -2.63
CA LYS A 42 -0.97 16.76 -3.88
C LYS A 42 -0.68 15.57 -4.79
N GLU A 43 0.59 15.20 -4.92
CA GLU A 43 1.03 13.99 -5.62
C GLU A 43 0.54 12.73 -4.89
N HIS A 44 0.55 12.71 -3.55
CA HIS A 44 0.01 11.62 -2.76
C HIS A 44 -1.51 11.49 -2.93
N LYS A 45 -2.25 12.60 -2.99
CA LYS A 45 -3.69 12.56 -3.27
C LYS A 45 -3.98 12.10 -4.69
N ALA A 46 -3.18 12.53 -5.67
CA ALA A 46 -3.29 12.04 -7.04
C ALA A 46 -2.97 10.54 -7.15
N LEU A 47 -1.92 10.09 -6.46
CA LEU A 47 -1.51 8.68 -6.39
C LEU A 47 -2.54 7.83 -5.64
N LEU A 48 -3.06 8.30 -4.52
CA LEU A 48 -4.17 7.66 -3.81
C LEU A 48 -5.44 7.60 -4.66
N ASN A 49 -5.70 8.63 -5.49
CA ASN A 49 -6.83 8.60 -6.41
C ASN A 49 -6.63 7.54 -7.51
N ILE A 50 -5.41 7.40 -8.03
CA ILE A 50 -5.04 6.36 -9.00
C ILE A 50 -5.09 4.96 -8.36
N LEU A 51 -4.58 4.78 -7.14
CA LEU A 51 -4.71 3.50 -6.42
C LEU A 51 -6.16 3.20 -6.07
N GLY A 52 -6.93 4.24 -5.73
CA GLY A 52 -8.36 4.14 -5.45
C GLY A 52 -9.16 3.61 -6.64
N THR A 53 -8.80 3.94 -7.89
CA THR A 53 -9.50 3.39 -9.06
C THR A 53 -9.25 1.89 -9.23
N SER A 54 -8.08 1.39 -8.85
CA SER A 54 -7.80 -0.07 -8.79
C SER A 54 -8.71 -0.79 -7.79
N LEU A 55 -9.13 -0.12 -6.71
CA LEU A 55 -10.06 -0.67 -5.72
C LEU A 55 -11.53 -0.49 -6.09
N ILE A 56 -11.90 0.60 -6.76
CA ILE A 56 -13.28 0.85 -7.22
C ILE A 56 -13.67 -0.12 -8.35
N SER A 57 -12.70 -0.58 -9.13
CA SER A 57 -12.91 -1.56 -10.22
C SER A 57 -12.94 -3.03 -9.75
N LEU A 58 -12.86 -3.27 -8.44
CA LEU A 58 -13.06 -4.60 -7.88
C LEU A 58 -14.55 -4.91 -7.77
N GLU A 59 -14.89 -6.18 -7.99
CA GLU A 59 -16.18 -6.70 -7.56
C GLU A 59 -16.33 -6.53 -6.05
N LYS A 60 -17.58 -6.41 -5.59
CA LYS A 60 -17.89 -6.06 -4.20
C LYS A 60 -17.16 -6.99 -3.22
N ASP A 61 -17.19 -8.28 -3.46
CA ASP A 61 -16.63 -9.27 -2.55
C ASP A 61 -15.10 -9.25 -2.54
N LEU A 62 -14.43 -9.02 -3.67
CA LEU A 62 -12.98 -8.85 -3.72
C LEU A 62 -12.51 -7.58 -3.01
N LYS A 63 -13.26 -6.48 -3.18
CA LYS A 63 -12.95 -5.21 -2.49
C LYS A 63 -13.00 -5.41 -0.98
N GLU A 64 -14.06 -6.06 -0.53
CA GLU A 64 -14.29 -6.41 0.85
C GLU A 64 -13.19 -7.35 1.39
N CYS A 65 -12.82 -8.39 0.66
CA CYS A 65 -11.69 -9.27 1.01
C CYS A 65 -10.38 -8.49 1.18
N PHE A 66 -10.10 -7.53 0.29
CA PHE A 66 -8.91 -6.67 0.41
C PHE A 66 -8.97 -5.77 1.66
N MET A 67 -10.14 -5.26 2.02
CA MET A 67 -10.31 -4.45 3.23
C MET A 67 -10.05 -5.25 4.51
N ASP A 68 -10.42 -6.53 4.54
CA ASP A 68 -10.20 -7.41 5.70
C ASP A 68 -8.71 -7.57 6.03
N LEU A 69 -7.83 -7.51 5.02
CA LEU A 69 -6.38 -7.55 5.21
C LEU A 69 -5.85 -6.40 6.08
N GLY A 70 -6.59 -5.29 6.19
CA GLY A 70 -6.26 -4.19 7.09
C GLY A 70 -6.37 -4.53 8.59
N SER A 71 -6.88 -5.72 8.92
CA SER A 71 -6.99 -6.21 10.30
C SER A 71 -5.67 -6.81 10.82
N PHE A 72 -4.71 -7.07 9.94
CA PHE A 72 -3.40 -7.61 10.28
C PHE A 72 -2.40 -6.49 10.59
N PRO A 73 -1.33 -6.77 11.36
CA PRO A 73 -0.27 -5.81 11.62
C PRO A 73 0.38 -5.28 10.33
N GLU A 74 0.61 -3.97 10.29
CA GLU A 74 1.31 -3.32 9.17
C GLU A 74 2.75 -3.85 9.06
N ASP A 75 3.25 -4.01 7.83
CA ASP A 75 4.61 -4.45 7.50
C ASP A 75 5.00 -5.87 7.99
N GLU A 76 4.02 -6.72 8.32
CA GLU A 76 4.27 -8.11 8.71
C GLU A 76 3.86 -9.12 7.62
N LYS A 77 4.52 -10.30 7.63
CA LYS A 77 4.14 -11.41 6.76
C LYS A 77 2.93 -12.12 7.35
N ILE A 78 1.85 -12.14 6.59
CA ILE A 78 0.62 -12.84 6.97
C ILE A 78 0.65 -14.25 6.39
N PRO A 79 0.42 -15.31 7.19
CA PRO A 79 0.24 -16.65 6.64
C PRO A 79 -0.99 -16.69 5.74
N ALA A 80 -0.83 -17.18 4.50
CA ALA A 80 -1.94 -17.28 3.54
C ALA A 80 -3.13 -18.09 4.08
N ALA A 81 -2.85 -19.17 4.82
CA ALA A 81 -3.87 -19.97 5.48
C ALA A 81 -4.74 -19.13 6.45
N SER A 82 -4.13 -18.22 7.21
CA SER A 82 -4.87 -17.34 8.13
C SER A 82 -5.80 -16.36 7.41
N VAL A 83 -5.44 -15.96 6.19
CA VAL A 83 -6.31 -15.11 5.36
C VAL A 83 -7.48 -15.92 4.79
N VAL A 84 -7.21 -17.13 4.31
CA VAL A 84 -8.24 -18.05 3.80
C VAL A 84 -9.25 -18.42 4.89
N ASP A 85 -8.77 -18.85 6.06
CA ASP A 85 -9.62 -19.20 7.21
C ASP A 85 -10.50 -18.01 7.62
N MET A 86 -9.93 -16.80 7.63
CA MET A 86 -10.68 -15.58 7.96
C MET A 86 -11.82 -15.30 6.98
N TRP A 87 -11.60 -15.47 5.66
CA TRP A 87 -12.65 -15.25 4.67
C TRP A 87 -13.72 -16.35 4.71
N ILE A 88 -13.36 -17.60 4.97
CA ILE A 88 -14.32 -18.68 5.21
C ILE A 88 -15.25 -18.32 6.38
N GLU A 89 -14.68 -17.92 7.52
CA GLU A 89 -15.45 -17.64 8.74
C GLU A 89 -16.27 -16.34 8.66
N ILE A 90 -15.71 -15.25 8.14
CA ILE A 90 -16.35 -13.92 8.18
C ILE A 90 -17.24 -13.67 6.97
N ARG A 91 -16.86 -14.20 5.80
CA ARG A 91 -17.58 -13.98 4.53
C ARG A 91 -18.46 -15.16 4.12
N GLY A 92 -18.28 -16.33 4.75
CA GLY A 92 -19.01 -17.55 4.42
C GLY A 92 -18.57 -18.17 3.10
N PHE A 93 -17.33 -17.92 2.69
CA PHE A 93 -16.74 -18.55 1.51
C PHE A 93 -16.48 -20.04 1.76
N ASP A 94 -16.51 -20.84 0.70
CA ASP A 94 -15.83 -22.13 0.75
C ASP A 94 -14.33 -21.96 0.46
N GLU A 95 -13.58 -23.07 0.54
CA GLU A 95 -12.13 -23.07 0.34
C GLU A 95 -11.74 -22.62 -1.08
N ASP A 96 -12.51 -23.01 -2.09
CA ASP A 96 -12.26 -22.67 -3.49
C ASP A 96 -12.50 -21.18 -3.72
N ASP A 97 -13.60 -20.63 -3.23
CA ASP A 97 -13.94 -19.20 -3.33
C ASP A 97 -12.88 -18.33 -2.63
N ALA A 98 -12.44 -18.73 -1.44
CA ALA A 98 -11.38 -18.03 -0.70
C ALA A 98 -10.04 -18.07 -1.45
N TYR A 99 -9.69 -19.21 -2.06
CA TYR A 99 -8.48 -19.31 -2.87
C TYR A 99 -8.57 -18.49 -4.16
N VAL A 100 -9.72 -18.48 -4.83
CA VAL A 100 -9.98 -17.63 -6.00
C VAL A 100 -9.81 -16.16 -5.65
N ALA A 101 -10.37 -15.72 -4.52
CA ALA A 101 -10.20 -14.35 -4.04
C ALA A 101 -8.73 -14.01 -3.77
N LEU A 102 -7.99 -14.92 -3.13
CA LEU A 102 -6.56 -14.76 -2.85
C LEU A 102 -5.75 -14.58 -4.15
N VAL A 103 -5.97 -15.46 -5.12
CA VAL A 103 -5.27 -15.43 -6.41
C VAL A 103 -5.63 -14.18 -7.20
N GLU A 104 -6.90 -13.80 -7.25
CA GLU A 104 -7.35 -12.61 -7.99
C GLU A 104 -6.79 -11.31 -7.41
N LEU A 105 -6.75 -11.17 -6.08
CA LEU A 105 -6.15 -10.01 -5.43
C LEU A 105 -4.63 -9.96 -5.68
N SER A 106 -3.95 -11.11 -5.66
CA SER A 106 -2.53 -11.19 -6.00
C SER A 106 -2.28 -10.82 -7.47
N ARG A 107 -3.08 -11.34 -8.41
CA ARG A 107 -3.01 -11.03 -9.85
C ARG A 107 -3.20 -9.55 -10.14
N ARG A 108 -3.99 -8.86 -9.32
CA ARG A 108 -4.21 -7.40 -9.40
C ARG A 108 -3.13 -6.57 -8.70
N ASN A 109 -2.06 -7.20 -8.19
CA ASN A 109 -0.96 -6.55 -7.46
C ASN A 109 -1.41 -5.79 -6.21
N LEU A 110 -2.48 -6.24 -5.55
CA LEU A 110 -2.97 -5.65 -4.31
C LEU A 110 -2.22 -6.19 -3.08
N PHE A 111 -1.64 -7.39 -3.19
CA PHE A 111 -0.61 -7.91 -2.29
C PHE A 111 0.32 -8.86 -3.05
N THR A 112 1.40 -9.30 -2.41
CA THR A 112 2.36 -10.24 -2.96
C THR A 112 2.39 -11.53 -2.15
N LEU A 113 2.23 -12.66 -2.82
CA LEU A 113 2.46 -13.98 -2.23
C LEU A 113 3.96 -14.25 -2.20
N ILE A 114 4.47 -14.70 -1.06
CA ILE A 114 5.87 -15.03 -0.87
C ILE A 114 5.96 -16.48 -0.41
N GLU A 115 6.72 -17.30 -1.12
CA GLU A 115 7.00 -18.68 -0.70
C GLU A 115 7.84 -18.69 0.58
N ARG A 116 7.56 -19.64 1.48
CA ARG A 116 8.43 -19.90 2.62
C ARG A 116 9.76 -20.44 2.08
N THR A 117 10.81 -19.63 2.22
CA THR A 117 12.22 -20.02 1.97
C THR A 117 12.81 -20.68 3.20
#